data_AF-A0A538IL87-F1
#
_entry.id   AF-A0A538IL87-F1
#
_cell.length_a   1.000
_cell.length_b   1.000
_cell.length_c   1.000
_cell.angle_alpha   90.00
_cell.angle_beta   90.00
_cell.angle_gamma   90.00
#
_symmetry.space_group_name_H-M   'P 1'
#
loop_
_entity.id
_entity.type
_entity.pdbx_description
1 polymer ?
#
loop_
_entity_poly.entity_id
_entity_poly.type
_entity_poly.pdbx_seq_one_letter_code
_entity_poly.pdbx_strand_id
1 'polypeptide(L)'
;MNAWPHPRGRGLFETALARAEAWLLEPAAPRAAAPSPAPPPRPVVVVRGLARGCGASTVARVLAVALARGDPGGAAVVVGGPQGAGPRIAAPAAVRASRTLTELGCESLRPAGRVCLVSDSELLPAIVARRTWPVVIDVAHASHPAEGLGAADVAVLVASPAVEPSLLAAVEASLLAAGRRVEVVANRVEPQEVEDVESPPSHRCGALGARLEIPESRLAAQLALGCREARGAFAKPIAELADRCRAAAA
;
A
#
# COMPACT_ATOMS: atom_id res chain seq x y z
N MET A 1 -35.78 55.80 34.98
CA MET A 1 -36.88 54.90 34.56
C MET A 1 -36.36 54.10 33.37
N ASN A 2 -36.13 52.79 33.38
CA ASN A 2 -36.52 51.71 34.28
C ASN A 2 -35.41 50.64 34.32
N ALA A 3 -35.07 50.18 35.52
CA ALA A 3 -34.24 49.01 35.75
C ALA A 3 -35.11 47.75 35.63
N TRP A 4 -34.67 46.78 34.84
CA TRP A 4 -35.21 45.42 34.85
C TRP A 4 -34.26 44.53 35.67
N PRO A 5 -34.73 43.81 36.71
CA PRO A 5 -33.90 42.88 37.44
C PRO A 5 -33.75 41.55 36.68
N HIS A 6 -32.51 41.10 36.51
CA HIS A 6 -32.21 39.74 36.08
C HIS A 6 -32.45 38.74 37.23
N PRO A 7 -33.16 37.62 37.00
CA PRO A 7 -33.32 36.59 38.01
C PRO A 7 -32.01 35.81 38.22
N ARG A 8 -31.48 35.88 39.45
CA ARG A 8 -30.42 35.00 39.97
C ARG A 8 -31.05 33.67 40.36
N GLY A 9 -30.77 32.59 39.63
CA GLY A 9 -31.41 31.29 39.93
C GLY A 9 -30.73 30.03 39.37
N ARG A 10 -29.47 30.07 38.91
CA ARG A 10 -28.81 28.89 38.30
C ARG A 10 -27.85 28.12 39.22
N GLY A 11 -27.42 28.67 40.35
CA GLY A 11 -26.30 28.10 41.12
C GLY A 11 -26.62 26.88 42.00
N LEU A 12 -27.86 26.72 42.48
CA LEU A 12 -28.18 25.68 43.47
C LEU A 12 -28.52 24.31 42.85
N PHE A 13 -29.08 24.29 41.64
CA PHE A 13 -29.38 23.04 40.95
C PHE A 13 -28.14 22.41 40.30
N GLU A 14 -27.21 23.23 39.79
CA GLU A 14 -25.93 22.72 39.25
C GLU A 14 -25.04 22.12 40.36
N THR A 15 -25.02 22.73 41.54
CA THR A 15 -24.25 22.19 42.68
C THR A 15 -24.88 20.93 43.26
N ALA A 16 -26.21 20.81 43.24
CA ALA A 16 -26.89 19.57 43.63
C ALA A 16 -26.66 18.43 42.62
N LEU A 17 -26.71 18.73 41.32
CA LEU A 17 -26.49 17.72 40.27
C LEU A 17 -25.03 17.23 40.26
N ALA A 18 -24.06 18.13 40.37
CA ALA A 18 -22.64 17.77 40.46
C ALA A 18 -22.31 16.95 41.71
N ARG A 19 -23.03 17.19 42.82
CA ARG A 19 -22.84 16.45 44.08
C ARG A 19 -23.56 15.09 44.08
N ALA A 20 -24.60 14.93 43.27
CA ALA A 20 -25.26 13.64 43.04
C ALA A 20 -24.46 12.74 42.08
N GLU A 21 -23.85 13.30 41.03
CA GLU A 21 -22.96 12.55 40.13
C GLU A 21 -21.73 11.98 40.85
N ALA A 22 -21.23 12.69 41.88
CA ALA A 22 -20.10 12.25 42.70
C ALA A 22 -20.41 11.03 43.59
N TRP A 23 -21.69 10.69 43.83
CA TRP A 23 -22.09 9.54 44.66
C TRP A 23 -22.65 8.37 43.84
N LEU A 24 -23.05 8.59 42.59
CA LEU A 24 -23.61 7.55 41.70
C LEU A 24 -22.55 6.87 40.82
N LEU A 25 -21.38 7.49 40.66
CA LEU A 25 -20.29 6.97 39.84
C LEU A 25 -19.11 6.61 40.74
N GLU A 26 -18.96 5.32 41.02
CA GLU A 26 -17.70 4.80 41.55
C GLU A 26 -16.59 5.15 40.53
N PRO A 27 -15.53 5.88 40.92
CA PRO A 27 -14.47 6.25 39.99
C PRO A 27 -13.83 4.97 39.50
N ALA A 28 -14.07 4.64 38.23
CA ALA A 28 -13.41 3.52 37.57
C ALA A 28 -11.91 3.72 37.76
N ALA A 29 -11.28 2.85 38.55
CA ALA A 29 -9.84 2.85 38.71
C ALA A 29 -9.21 2.90 37.30
N PRO A 30 -8.24 3.79 37.03
CA PRO A 30 -7.64 3.89 35.72
C PRO A 30 -7.09 2.51 35.37
N ARG A 31 -7.83 1.79 34.52
CA ARG A 31 -7.43 0.49 34.01
C ARG A 31 -6.10 0.78 33.34
N ALA A 32 -5.02 0.25 33.91
CA ALA A 32 -3.71 0.30 33.29
C ALA A 32 -3.93 -0.11 31.84
N ALA A 33 -3.78 0.84 30.92
CA ALA A 33 -4.00 0.58 29.52
C ALA A 33 -3.02 -0.54 29.19
N ALA A 34 -3.56 -1.71 28.84
CA ALA A 34 -2.72 -2.80 28.37
C ALA A 34 -1.84 -2.19 27.26
N PRO A 35 -0.51 -2.40 27.30
CA PRO A 35 0.38 -1.80 26.31
C PRO A 35 -0.19 -2.10 24.93
N SER A 36 -0.50 -1.04 24.17
CA SER A 36 -1.03 -1.19 22.82
C SER A 36 -0.03 -2.05 22.05
N PRO A 37 -0.48 -3.11 21.35
CA PRO A 37 0.43 -3.91 20.54
C PRO A 37 1.18 -2.98 19.58
N ALA A 38 2.46 -3.26 19.37
CA ALA A 38 3.27 -2.51 18.43
C ALA A 38 2.55 -2.50 17.07
N PRO A 39 2.52 -1.35 16.37
CA PRO A 39 1.89 -1.28 15.05
C PRO A 39 2.56 -2.30 14.13
N PRO A 40 1.79 -2.97 13.25
CA PRO A 40 2.36 -3.94 12.35
C PRO A 40 3.41 -3.28 11.44
N PRO A 41 4.46 -4.03 11.05
CA PRO A 41 5.47 -3.51 10.14
C PRO A 41 4.81 -3.09 8.82
N ARG A 42 5.16 -1.89 8.36
CA ARG A 42 4.63 -1.30 7.13
C ARG A 42 5.68 -1.43 6.03
N PRO A 43 5.48 -2.32 5.06
CA PRO A 43 6.48 -2.59 4.04
C PRO A 43 6.70 -1.37 3.14
N VAL A 44 7.95 -1.18 2.72
CA VAL A 44 8.35 -0.35 1.58
C VAL A 44 8.73 -1.31 0.46
N VAL A 45 7.92 -1.30 -0.59
CA VAL A 45 8.07 -2.22 -1.73
C VAL A 45 8.48 -1.41 -2.95
N VAL A 46 9.56 -1.79 -3.61
CA VAL A 46 9.91 -1.24 -4.92
C VAL A 46 9.38 -2.17 -6.01
N VAL A 47 8.64 -1.61 -6.96
CA VAL A 47 8.04 -2.36 -8.07
C VAL A 47 8.70 -1.89 -9.35
N ARG A 48 9.29 -2.84 -10.10
CA ARG A 48 10.01 -2.54 -11.34
C ARG A 48 9.64 -3.47 -12.47
N GLY A 49 9.31 -2.88 -13.61
CA GLY A 49 9.02 -3.61 -14.84
C GLY A 49 10.27 -3.91 -15.66
N LEU A 50 10.43 -5.16 -16.09
CA LEU A 50 11.56 -5.57 -16.93
C LEU A 50 11.40 -5.21 -18.41
N ALA A 51 10.18 -4.89 -18.84
CA ALA A 51 9.89 -4.39 -20.19
C ALA A 51 8.88 -3.24 -20.16
N ARG A 52 8.95 -2.35 -21.16
CA ARG A 52 7.94 -1.31 -21.35
C ARG A 52 6.56 -1.96 -21.53
N GLY A 53 5.57 -1.47 -20.80
CA GLY A 53 4.21 -1.95 -20.91
C GLY A 53 3.95 -3.31 -20.25
N CYS A 54 4.88 -3.88 -19.47
CA CYS A 54 4.65 -5.13 -18.73
C CYS A 54 3.58 -5.04 -17.61
N GLY A 55 3.04 -3.84 -17.35
CA GLY A 55 2.01 -3.62 -16.32
C GLY A 55 2.56 -3.38 -14.90
N ALA A 56 3.84 -3.05 -14.74
CA ALA A 56 4.44 -2.74 -13.44
C ALA A 56 3.65 -1.71 -12.62
N SER A 57 3.29 -0.57 -13.21
CA SER A 57 2.47 0.45 -12.52
C SER A 57 1.06 -0.03 -12.17
N THR A 58 0.50 -0.97 -12.95
CA THR A 58 -0.77 -1.62 -12.61
C THR A 58 -0.60 -2.46 -11.35
N VAL A 59 0.42 -3.33 -11.33
CA VAL A 59 0.77 -4.17 -10.17
C VAL A 59 1.07 -3.31 -8.94
N ALA A 60 1.87 -2.25 -9.08
CA ALA A 60 2.22 -1.35 -7.98
C ALA A 60 0.97 -0.75 -7.32
N ARG A 61 0.02 -0.26 -8.12
CA ARG A 61 -1.20 0.36 -7.59
C ARG A 61 -2.14 -0.64 -6.92
N VAL A 62 -2.36 -1.80 -7.52
CA VAL A 62 -3.25 -2.81 -6.91
C VAL A 62 -2.61 -3.45 -5.67
N LEU A 63 -1.28 -3.62 -5.66
CA LEU A 63 -0.50 -4.02 -4.50
C LEU A 63 -0.64 -2.98 -3.37
N ALA A 64 -0.48 -1.69 -3.67
CA ALA A 64 -0.68 -0.63 -2.70
C ALA A 64 -2.10 -0.64 -2.11
N VAL A 65 -3.13 -0.91 -2.92
CA VAL A 65 -4.51 -1.05 -2.43
C VAL A 65 -4.67 -2.27 -1.51
N ALA A 66 -4.04 -3.40 -1.84
CA ALA A 66 -4.07 -4.60 -1.01
C ALA A 66 -3.36 -4.38 0.33
N LEU A 67 -2.18 -3.74 0.32
CA LEU A 67 -1.46 -3.33 1.54
C LEU A 67 -2.31 -2.36 2.38
N ALA A 68 -2.94 -1.37 1.75
CA ALA A 68 -3.83 -0.41 2.43
C ALA A 68 -5.05 -1.08 3.08
N ARG A 69 -5.55 -2.20 2.51
CA ARG A 69 -6.66 -2.97 3.11
C ARG A 69 -6.24 -3.70 4.39
N GLY A 70 -4.99 -4.15 4.43
CA GLY A 70 -4.43 -4.87 5.58
C GLY A 70 -3.82 -3.97 6.66
N ASP A 71 -3.63 -2.68 6.39
CA ASP A 71 -3.06 -1.71 7.32
C ASP A 71 -4.13 -1.02 8.19
N PRO A 72 -3.90 -0.85 9.52
CA PRO A 72 -4.83 -0.15 10.40
C PRO A 72 -5.13 1.30 10.00
N GLY A 73 -4.19 1.97 9.32
CA GLY A 73 -4.37 3.31 8.77
C GLY A 73 -5.30 3.35 7.55
N GLY A 74 -5.58 2.20 6.93
CA GLY A 74 -6.52 2.05 5.82
C GLY A 74 -6.08 2.69 4.50
N ALA A 75 -4.81 3.11 4.41
CA ALA A 75 -4.22 3.78 3.26
C ALA A 75 -2.80 3.27 2.96
N ALA A 76 -2.35 3.48 1.73
CA ALA A 76 -0.98 3.29 1.30
C ALA A 76 -0.50 4.47 0.46
N VAL A 77 0.81 4.62 0.32
CA VAL A 77 1.44 5.66 -0.50
C VAL A 77 2.08 5.00 -1.71
N VAL A 78 1.87 5.57 -2.90
CA VAL A 78 2.64 5.19 -4.10
C VAL A 78 3.50 6.39 -4.50
N VAL A 79 4.81 6.20 -4.54
CA VAL A 79 5.76 7.22 -4.97
C VAL A 79 6.27 6.89 -6.36
N GLY A 80 6.31 7.89 -7.24
CA GLY A 80 6.71 7.72 -8.63
C GLY A 80 5.57 7.22 -9.52
N GLY A 81 5.96 6.79 -10.73
CA GLY A 81 5.03 6.39 -11.78
C GLY A 81 4.19 7.54 -12.34
N PRO A 82 3.48 7.32 -13.46
CA PRO A 82 2.56 8.30 -14.00
C PRO A 82 1.40 8.46 -13.02
N GLN A 83 0.99 9.69 -12.64
CA GLN A 83 -0.24 9.85 -11.85
C GLN A 83 -1.47 9.38 -12.65
N GLY A 84 -1.48 9.56 -13.97
CA GLY A 84 -2.49 9.05 -14.89
C GLY A 84 -3.86 9.72 -14.77
N ALA A 85 -4.65 9.70 -15.85
CA ALA A 85 -6.04 10.13 -15.85
C ALA A 85 -6.91 9.03 -15.23
N GLY A 86 -7.46 9.27 -14.05
CA GLY A 86 -8.38 8.34 -13.40
C GLY A 86 -9.38 9.07 -12.49
N PRO A 87 -10.45 8.39 -12.05
CA PRO A 87 -11.43 8.97 -11.15
C PRO A 87 -10.77 9.51 -9.88
N ARG A 88 -11.13 10.74 -9.46
CA ARG A 88 -10.60 11.38 -8.24
C ARG A 88 -11.36 10.98 -6.97
N ILE A 89 -11.95 9.79 -6.96
CA ILE A 89 -12.74 9.33 -5.82
C ILE A 89 -11.78 8.71 -4.80
N ALA A 90 -11.54 9.42 -3.70
CA ALA A 90 -10.67 8.99 -2.62
C ALA A 90 -11.47 8.56 -1.39
N ALA A 91 -10.99 7.53 -0.71
CA ALA A 91 -11.46 7.16 0.62
C ALA A 91 -10.92 8.16 1.66
N PRO A 92 -11.62 8.35 2.80
CA PRO A 92 -11.18 9.28 3.85
C PRO A 92 -9.75 9.03 4.34
N ALA A 93 -9.30 7.77 4.37
CA ALA A 93 -7.94 7.41 4.77
C ALA A 93 -6.87 7.97 3.82
N ALA A 94 -7.10 7.88 2.51
CA ALA A 94 -6.19 8.44 1.50
C ALA A 94 -6.16 9.98 1.55
N VAL A 95 -7.29 10.62 1.85
CA VAL A 95 -7.37 12.09 2.06
C VAL A 95 -6.62 12.53 3.31
N ARG A 96 -6.68 11.74 4.41
CA ARG A 96 -5.85 12.02 5.60
C ARG A 96 -4.37 11.86 5.29
N ALA A 97 -4.00 10.78 4.61
CA ALA A 97 -2.62 10.56 4.18
C ALA A 97 -2.11 11.73 3.33
N SER A 98 -2.91 12.24 2.37
CA SER A 98 -2.50 13.39 1.57
C SER A 98 -2.29 14.64 2.41
N ARG A 99 -3.14 14.94 3.40
CA ARG A 99 -2.95 16.11 4.28
C ARG A 99 -1.65 16.03 5.07
N THR A 100 -1.36 14.87 5.67
CA THR A 100 -0.11 14.65 6.40
C THR A 100 1.12 14.71 5.49
N LEU A 101 1.00 14.25 4.23
CA LEU A 101 2.06 14.41 3.23
C LEU A 101 2.24 15.87 2.80
N THR A 102 1.16 16.67 2.73
CA THR A 102 1.27 18.11 2.50
C THR A 102 1.99 18.82 3.65
N GLU A 103 1.73 18.43 4.90
CA GLU A 103 2.47 18.92 6.08
C GLU A 103 3.96 18.54 6.05
N LEU A 104 4.32 17.52 5.27
CA LEU A 104 5.71 17.11 5.00
C LEU A 104 6.36 17.87 3.84
N GLY A 105 5.62 18.75 3.15
CA GLY A 105 6.11 19.50 1.99
C GLY A 105 5.80 18.86 0.64
N CYS A 106 5.03 17.76 0.58
CA CYS A 106 4.64 17.19 -0.71
C CYS A 106 3.57 18.06 -1.39
N GLU A 107 3.93 18.68 -2.52
CA GLU A 107 3.00 19.52 -3.30
C GLU A 107 2.25 18.74 -4.38
N SER A 108 2.90 17.71 -4.96
CA SER A 108 2.36 16.93 -6.08
C SER A 108 1.69 15.64 -5.61
N LEU A 109 0.58 15.80 -4.89
CA LEU A 109 -0.19 14.70 -4.30
C LEU A 109 -1.51 14.45 -5.03
N ARG A 110 -1.88 13.17 -5.13
CA ARG A 110 -3.19 12.78 -5.64
C ARG A 110 -3.78 11.61 -4.86
N PRO A 111 -4.71 11.87 -3.92
CA PRO A 111 -5.47 10.80 -3.28
C PRO A 111 -6.46 10.16 -4.27
N ALA A 112 -6.48 8.82 -4.33
CA ALA A 112 -7.37 8.02 -5.18
C ALA A 112 -7.63 6.66 -4.54
N GLY A 113 -8.89 6.24 -4.46
CA GLY A 113 -9.27 4.99 -3.78
C GLY A 113 -8.71 4.95 -2.35
N ARG A 114 -7.89 3.95 -2.03
CA ARG A 114 -7.19 3.84 -0.73
C ARG A 114 -5.73 4.31 -0.77
N VAL A 115 -5.32 4.94 -1.85
CA VAL A 115 -3.91 5.27 -2.10
C VAL A 115 -3.72 6.78 -2.20
N CYS A 116 -2.60 7.28 -1.69
CA CYS A 116 -2.10 8.61 -2.04
C CYS A 116 -0.94 8.46 -3.03
N LEU A 117 -1.13 8.95 -4.27
CA LEU A 117 -0.08 9.00 -5.28
C LEU A 117 0.78 10.24 -5.05
N VAL A 118 2.10 10.09 -5.13
CA VAL A 118 3.10 11.14 -4.96
C VAL A 118 3.99 11.15 -6.18
N SER A 119 4.01 12.25 -6.94
CA SER A 119 4.95 12.35 -8.08
C SER A 119 6.38 12.65 -7.65
N ASP A 120 6.53 13.34 -6.53
CA ASP A 120 7.82 13.82 -6.06
C ASP A 120 8.59 12.72 -5.34
N SER A 121 9.65 12.23 -5.99
CA SER A 121 10.54 11.21 -5.44
C SER A 121 11.56 11.78 -4.45
N GLU A 122 11.77 13.10 -4.39
CA GLU A 122 12.77 13.72 -3.49
C GLU A 122 12.39 13.53 -2.02
N LEU A 123 11.10 13.49 -1.73
CA LEU A 123 10.55 13.28 -0.39
C LEU A 123 10.46 11.81 0.02
N LEU A 124 10.84 10.87 -0.86
CA LEU A 124 10.83 9.44 -0.57
C LEU A 124 11.55 9.07 0.74
N PRO A 125 12.77 9.58 1.05
CA PRO A 125 13.44 9.26 2.30
C PRO A 125 12.65 9.71 3.53
N ALA A 126 12.01 10.88 3.48
CA ALA A 126 11.19 11.39 4.58
C ALA A 126 9.91 10.57 4.78
N ILE A 127 9.26 10.17 3.69
CA ILE A 127 8.06 9.30 3.71
C ILE A 127 8.42 7.93 4.30
N VAL A 128 9.52 7.33 3.84
CA VAL A 128 10.00 6.02 4.29
C VAL A 128 10.45 6.06 5.74
N ALA A 129 11.14 7.11 6.19
CA ALA A 129 11.61 7.24 7.56
C ALA A 129 10.45 7.28 8.58
N ARG A 130 9.31 7.89 8.21
CA ARG A 130 8.13 7.98 9.10
C ARG A 130 7.33 6.69 9.21
N ARG A 131 7.40 5.78 8.21
CA ARG A 131 6.64 4.52 8.15
C ARG A 131 5.17 4.65 8.60
N THR A 132 4.50 5.75 8.23
CA THR A 132 3.09 5.99 8.63
C THR A 132 2.09 5.15 7.85
N TRP A 133 2.48 4.68 6.66
CA TRP A 133 1.69 3.79 5.80
C TRP A 133 2.64 2.82 5.09
N PRO A 134 2.13 1.70 4.55
CA PRO A 134 2.85 0.96 3.52
C PRO A 134 3.18 1.88 2.35
N VAL A 135 4.37 1.72 1.78
CA VAL A 135 4.85 2.52 0.64
C VAL A 135 5.15 1.59 -0.52
N VAL A 136 4.71 1.98 -1.72
CA VAL A 136 5.09 1.33 -2.97
C VAL A 136 5.83 2.34 -3.84
N ILE A 137 7.03 2.01 -4.27
CA ILE A 137 7.84 2.81 -5.19
C ILE A 137 7.60 2.27 -6.59
N ASP A 138 6.84 2.99 -7.42
CA ASP A 138 6.57 2.64 -8.82
C ASP A 138 7.69 3.20 -9.71
N VAL A 139 8.69 2.36 -9.97
CA VAL A 139 9.89 2.77 -10.73
C VAL A 139 9.57 2.75 -12.22
N ALA A 140 9.71 3.92 -12.86
CA ALA A 140 9.50 4.03 -14.30
C ALA A 140 10.48 3.13 -15.06
N HIS A 141 10.05 2.55 -16.19
CA HIS A 141 10.93 1.64 -16.94
C HIS A 141 12.23 2.31 -17.42
N ALA A 142 12.18 3.60 -17.74
CA ALA A 142 13.34 4.39 -18.18
C ALA A 142 14.26 4.86 -17.04
N SER A 143 13.88 4.63 -15.78
CA SER A 143 14.65 5.01 -14.60
C SER A 143 15.90 4.16 -14.40
N HIS A 144 16.81 4.68 -13.58
CA HIS A 144 18.03 3.97 -13.21
C HIS A 144 17.71 2.61 -12.52
N PRO A 145 18.46 1.53 -12.80
CA PRO A 145 18.14 0.22 -12.27
C PRO A 145 18.07 0.08 -10.74
N ALA A 146 18.83 0.91 -10.04
CA ALA A 146 18.89 0.91 -8.58
C ALA A 146 17.89 1.86 -7.91
N GLU A 147 17.06 2.58 -8.69
CA GLU A 147 16.11 3.54 -8.14
C GLU A 147 15.16 2.87 -7.14
N GLY A 148 15.02 3.45 -5.95
CA GLY A 148 14.18 2.94 -4.87
C GLY A 148 14.71 1.70 -4.12
N LEU A 149 15.65 0.93 -4.69
CA LEU A 149 16.15 -0.31 -4.06
C LEU A 149 16.77 -0.08 -2.68
N GLY A 150 17.44 1.06 -2.48
CA GLY A 150 18.09 1.40 -1.21
C GLY A 150 17.10 1.58 -0.05
N ALA A 151 15.87 2.00 -0.34
CA ALA A 151 14.84 2.30 0.66
C ALA A 151 13.85 1.14 0.87
N ALA A 152 13.83 0.15 -0.03
CA ALA A 152 12.86 -0.92 -0.04
C ALA A 152 13.27 -2.14 0.78
N ASP A 153 12.28 -2.73 1.44
CA ASP A 153 12.41 -4.00 2.17
C ASP A 153 12.33 -5.19 1.19
N VAL A 154 11.55 -5.04 0.11
CA VAL A 154 11.34 -6.03 -0.97
C VAL A 154 11.35 -5.36 -2.33
N ALA A 155 12.01 -6.01 -3.29
CA ALA A 155 11.90 -5.72 -4.71
C ALA A 155 10.91 -6.66 -5.40
N VAL A 156 9.93 -6.11 -6.11
CA VAL A 156 8.99 -6.84 -6.95
C VAL A 156 9.38 -6.63 -8.41
N LEU A 157 9.81 -7.71 -9.08
CA LEU A 157 10.10 -7.71 -10.51
C LEU A 157 8.86 -8.12 -11.28
N VAL A 158 8.40 -7.26 -12.19
CA VAL A 158 7.24 -7.52 -13.04
C VAL A 158 7.70 -7.85 -14.45
N ALA A 159 7.39 -9.07 -14.89
CA ALA A 159 7.78 -9.59 -16.19
C ALA A 159 6.56 -9.81 -17.10
N SER A 160 6.75 -9.39 -18.36
CA SER A 160 6.00 -9.74 -19.56
C SER A 160 6.10 -11.22 -19.97
N PRO A 161 5.17 -11.88 -20.71
CA PRO A 161 5.57 -13.01 -21.56
C PRO A 161 6.60 -12.62 -22.63
N ALA A 162 6.64 -11.34 -23.00
CA ALA A 162 7.64 -10.78 -23.91
C ALA A 162 9.02 -10.60 -23.27
N VAL A 163 9.16 -10.77 -21.95
CA VAL A 163 10.46 -10.68 -21.27
C VAL A 163 11.17 -12.00 -21.42
N GLU A 164 12.41 -11.94 -21.88
CA GLU A 164 13.26 -13.10 -22.08
C GLU A 164 13.56 -13.77 -20.71
N PRO A 165 13.33 -15.09 -20.55
CA PRO A 165 13.44 -15.74 -19.24
C PRO A 165 14.83 -15.68 -18.61
N SER A 166 15.91 -15.70 -19.41
CA SER A 166 17.27 -15.62 -18.85
C SER A 166 17.59 -14.22 -18.33
N LEU A 167 17.09 -13.16 -18.98
CA LEU A 167 17.15 -11.80 -18.43
C LEU A 167 16.48 -11.70 -17.05
N LEU A 168 15.26 -12.25 -16.90
CA LEU A 168 14.58 -12.26 -15.60
C LEU A 168 15.42 -13.00 -14.54
N ALA A 169 15.91 -14.20 -14.86
CA ALA A 169 16.74 -14.98 -13.95
C ALA A 169 18.05 -14.26 -13.58
N ALA A 170 18.70 -13.60 -14.53
CA ALA A 170 19.93 -12.84 -14.29
C ALA A 170 19.70 -11.63 -13.37
N VAL A 171 18.61 -10.88 -13.58
CA VAL A 171 18.26 -9.73 -12.72
C VAL A 171 17.89 -10.20 -11.31
N GLU A 172 17.09 -11.26 -11.20
CA GLU A 172 16.71 -11.86 -9.92
C GLU A 172 17.95 -12.34 -9.14
N ALA A 173 18.82 -13.13 -9.79
CA ALA A 173 20.06 -13.63 -9.20
C ALA A 173 21.00 -12.49 -8.75
N SER A 174 21.10 -11.42 -9.55
CA SER A 174 21.91 -10.25 -9.20
C SER A 174 21.39 -9.54 -7.95
N LEU A 175 20.08 -9.36 -7.83
CA LEU A 175 19.48 -8.75 -6.64
C LEU A 175 19.62 -9.64 -5.40
N LEU A 176 19.43 -10.95 -5.54
CA LEU A 176 19.63 -11.91 -4.46
C LEU A 176 21.10 -11.93 -4.00
N ALA A 177 22.05 -11.90 -4.93
CA ALA A 177 23.49 -11.80 -4.63
C ALA A 177 23.85 -10.50 -3.90
N ALA A 178 23.13 -9.42 -4.18
CA ALA A 178 23.22 -8.16 -3.44
C ALA A 178 22.48 -8.17 -2.08
N GLY A 179 22.01 -9.34 -1.62
CA GLY A 179 21.31 -9.52 -0.35
C GLY A 179 19.89 -8.95 -0.33
N ARG A 180 19.28 -8.67 -1.48
CA ARG A 180 17.92 -8.14 -1.56
C ARG A 180 16.89 -9.26 -1.49
N ARG A 181 15.75 -8.99 -0.85
CA ARG A 181 14.55 -9.83 -0.96
C ARG A 181 13.85 -9.51 -2.28
N VAL A 182 13.53 -10.54 -3.05
CA VAL A 182 12.96 -10.40 -4.40
C VAL A 182 11.71 -11.26 -4.52
N GLU A 183 10.64 -10.65 -5.02
CA GLU A 183 9.43 -11.35 -5.47
C GLU A 183 9.29 -11.17 -6.98
N VAL A 184 8.91 -12.24 -7.68
CA VAL A 184 8.77 -12.22 -9.13
C VAL A 184 7.30 -12.38 -9.51
N VAL A 185 6.81 -11.45 -10.31
CA VAL A 185 5.45 -11.44 -10.85
C VAL A 185 5.52 -11.64 -12.36
N ALA A 186 5.04 -12.79 -12.83
CA ALA A 186 4.77 -13.01 -14.24
C ALA A 186 3.38 -12.43 -14.53
N ASN A 187 3.33 -11.26 -15.15
CA ASN A 187 2.09 -10.54 -15.44
C ASN A 187 1.70 -10.73 -16.89
N ARG A 188 0.39 -10.72 -17.17
CA ARG A 188 -0.19 -10.94 -18.50
C ARG A 188 -0.02 -12.37 -19.04
N VAL A 189 -0.01 -13.34 -18.14
CA VAL A 189 0.06 -14.76 -18.52
C VAL A 189 -1.26 -15.13 -19.18
N GLU A 190 -1.20 -15.94 -20.23
CA GLU A 190 -2.42 -16.52 -20.80
C GLU A 190 -2.96 -17.59 -19.84
N PRO A 191 -4.27 -17.64 -19.56
CA PRO A 191 -4.82 -18.71 -18.75
C PRO A 191 -4.52 -20.04 -19.43
N GLN A 192 -3.75 -20.92 -18.79
CA GLN A 192 -3.65 -22.30 -19.28
C GLN A 192 -5.03 -22.94 -19.13
N GLU A 193 -5.67 -23.24 -20.25
CA GLU A 193 -6.77 -24.20 -20.27
C GLU A 193 -6.19 -25.51 -19.75
N VAL A 194 -6.82 -26.09 -18.74
CA VAL A 194 -6.35 -27.30 -18.08
C VAL A 194 -6.55 -28.47 -19.06
N GLU A 195 -5.63 -28.64 -20.00
CA GLU A 195 -5.45 -29.91 -20.68
C GLU A 195 -4.58 -30.79 -19.76
N ASP A 196 -5.22 -31.82 -19.21
CA ASP A 196 -4.57 -32.96 -18.56
C ASP A 196 -3.58 -33.61 -19.53
N VAL A 197 -2.36 -33.09 -19.59
CA VAL A 197 -1.22 -33.77 -20.19
C VAL A 197 -0.01 -33.52 -19.31
N GLU A 198 0.52 -34.60 -18.76
CA GLU A 198 1.81 -34.67 -18.05
C GLU A 198 2.91 -33.98 -18.88
N SER A 199 3.05 -32.68 -18.72
CA SER A 199 4.14 -31.93 -19.32
C SER A 199 5.37 -32.12 -18.42
N PRO A 200 6.53 -32.50 -19.00
CA PRO A 200 7.74 -32.77 -18.22
C PRO A 200 8.17 -31.52 -17.43
N PRO A 201 8.82 -31.68 -16.26
CA PRO A 201 9.12 -30.57 -15.33
C PRO A 201 10.15 -29.55 -15.83
N SER A 202 10.50 -29.55 -17.12
CA SER A 202 11.60 -28.79 -17.73
C SER A 202 11.27 -27.37 -18.19
N HIS A 203 10.02 -26.90 -18.10
CA HIS A 203 9.66 -25.48 -18.30
C HIS A 203 9.39 -24.71 -17.00
N ARG A 204 9.45 -25.38 -15.85
CA ARG A 204 9.69 -24.71 -14.57
C ARG A 204 11.16 -24.31 -14.58
N CYS A 205 11.45 -23.13 -15.14
CA CYS A 205 12.79 -22.55 -15.08
C CYS A 205 13.29 -22.69 -13.63
N GLY A 206 14.31 -23.54 -13.48
CA GLY A 206 14.66 -24.17 -12.21
C GLY A 206 15.19 -23.17 -11.19
N ALA A 207 14.89 -23.47 -9.93
CA ALA A 207 15.60 -23.02 -8.73
C ALA A 207 15.69 -21.51 -8.49
N LEU A 208 14.57 -20.79 -8.55
CA LEU A 208 14.38 -19.41 -8.06
C LEU A 208 12.94 -19.27 -7.53
N GLY A 209 12.63 -18.31 -6.66
CA GLY A 209 11.45 -18.30 -5.78
C GLY A 209 10.10 -18.53 -6.47
N ALA A 210 9.07 -18.93 -5.70
CA ALA A 210 7.72 -19.20 -6.19
C ALA A 210 7.15 -17.98 -6.94
N ARG A 211 7.25 -17.99 -8.28
CA ARG A 211 6.76 -16.91 -9.15
C ARG A 211 5.25 -16.80 -9.02
N LEU A 212 4.76 -15.56 -8.97
CA LEU A 212 3.36 -15.27 -8.82
C LEU A 212 2.78 -14.86 -10.17
N GLU A 213 1.89 -15.68 -10.70
CA GLU A 213 1.31 -15.50 -12.03
C GLU A 213 0.04 -14.66 -11.95
N ILE A 214 -0.06 -13.68 -12.84
CA ILE A 214 -1.22 -12.79 -12.96
C ILE A 214 -1.66 -12.79 -14.42
N PRO A 215 -2.90 -13.18 -14.73
CA PRO A 215 -3.37 -13.23 -16.11
C PRO A 215 -3.52 -11.83 -16.70
N GLU A 216 -3.69 -11.71 -18.02
CA GLU A 216 -4.04 -10.41 -18.62
C GLU A 216 -5.48 -10.00 -18.25
N SER A 217 -5.67 -8.75 -17.82
CA SER A 217 -7.02 -8.20 -17.59
C SER A 217 -7.08 -6.70 -17.80
N ARG A 218 -7.79 -6.29 -18.85
CA ARG A 218 -8.09 -4.88 -19.12
C ARG A 218 -8.89 -4.23 -18.00
N LEU A 219 -9.85 -4.98 -17.42
CA LEU A 219 -10.64 -4.49 -16.28
C LEU A 219 -9.75 -4.21 -15.07
N ALA A 220 -8.81 -5.11 -14.75
CA ALA A 220 -7.87 -4.88 -13.64
C ALA A 220 -6.99 -3.63 -13.88
N ALA A 221 -6.51 -3.44 -15.12
CA ALA A 221 -5.76 -2.24 -15.49
C ALA A 221 -6.60 -0.96 -15.30
N GLN A 222 -7.88 -0.97 -15.71
CA GLN A 222 -8.79 0.16 -15.51
C GLN A 222 -9.07 0.44 -14.02
N LEU A 223 -9.27 -0.60 -13.20
CA LEU A 223 -9.46 -0.46 -11.77
C LEU A 223 -8.22 0.12 -11.07
N ALA A 224 -7.03 -0.31 -11.51
CA ALA A 224 -5.76 0.21 -10.99
C ALA A 224 -5.58 1.72 -11.28
N LEU A 225 -6.07 2.23 -12.42
CA LEU A 225 -6.03 3.67 -12.71
C LEU A 225 -6.78 4.51 -11.66
N GLY A 226 -7.87 3.96 -11.10
CA GLY A 226 -8.63 4.54 -10.00
C GLY A 226 -8.17 4.13 -8.60
N CYS A 227 -7.03 3.43 -8.49
CA CYS A 227 -6.54 2.82 -7.24
C CYS A 227 -7.64 2.05 -6.51
N ARG A 228 -8.40 1.27 -7.28
CA ARG A 228 -9.43 0.36 -6.79
C ARG A 228 -8.85 -1.02 -6.57
N GLU A 229 -9.57 -1.78 -5.78
CA GLU A 229 -9.19 -3.15 -5.46
C GLU A 229 -9.19 -4.05 -6.70
N ALA A 230 -8.22 -4.96 -6.74
CA ALA A 230 -8.17 -6.04 -7.71
C ALA A 230 -9.45 -6.90 -7.64
N ARG A 231 -9.92 -7.37 -8.79
CA ARG A 231 -11.13 -8.20 -8.92
C ARG A 231 -10.85 -9.42 -9.78
N GLY A 232 -11.69 -10.43 -9.66
CA GLY A 232 -11.58 -11.67 -10.43
C GLY A 232 -10.23 -12.34 -10.24
N ALA A 233 -9.63 -12.81 -11.33
CA ALA A 233 -8.37 -13.55 -11.32
C ALA A 233 -7.16 -12.74 -10.82
N PHE A 234 -7.24 -11.40 -10.73
CA PHE A 234 -6.18 -10.57 -10.13
C PHE A 234 -6.22 -10.55 -8.59
N ALA A 235 -7.37 -10.80 -7.97
CA ALA A 235 -7.56 -10.52 -6.55
C ALA A 235 -6.69 -11.42 -5.65
N LYS A 236 -6.72 -12.74 -5.89
CA LYS A 236 -5.97 -13.72 -5.10
C LYS A 236 -4.45 -13.55 -5.23
N PRO A 237 -3.87 -13.49 -6.46
CA PRO A 237 -2.43 -13.29 -6.60
C PRO A 237 -1.94 -11.99 -5.95
N ILE A 238 -2.67 -10.88 -6.10
CA ILE A 238 -2.27 -9.61 -5.48
C ILE A 238 -2.37 -9.64 -3.95
N ALA A 239 -3.37 -10.33 -3.39
CA ALA A 239 -3.47 -10.51 -1.95
C ALA A 239 -2.28 -11.32 -1.40
N GLU A 240 -1.92 -12.41 -2.08
CA GLU A 240 -0.77 -13.24 -1.73
C GLU A 240 0.55 -12.45 -1.83
N LEU A 241 0.74 -11.66 -2.88
CA LEU A 241 1.90 -10.78 -3.01
C LEU A 241 1.98 -9.76 -1.86
N ALA A 242 0.85 -9.19 -1.45
CA ALA A 242 0.79 -8.26 -0.33
C ALA A 242 1.14 -8.95 1.01
N ASP A 243 0.73 -10.21 1.20
CA ASP A 243 1.08 -11.01 2.38
C ASP A 243 2.59 -11.28 2.44
N ARG A 244 3.20 -11.68 1.33
CA ARG A 244 4.65 -11.88 1.23
C ARG A 244 5.42 -10.59 1.50
N CYS A 245 4.99 -9.47 0.93
CA CYS A 245 5.61 -8.16 1.18
C CYS A 245 5.52 -7.75 2.67
N ARG A 246 4.38 -8.01 3.33
CA ARG A 246 4.22 -7.73 4.77
C ARG A 246 5.11 -8.62 5.62
N ALA A 247 5.15 -9.92 5.33
CA ALA A 247 6.03 -10.86 6.03
C ALA A 247 7.50 -10.49 5.87
N ALA A 248 7.88 -9.91 4.72
CA ALA A 248 9.24 -9.49 4.47
C ALA A 248 9.65 -8.18 5.18
N ALA A 249 8.71 -7.40 5.71
CA ALA A 249 9.00 -6.20 6.49
C ALA A 249 8.96 -6.44 8.01
N ALA A 250 8.52 -7.63 8.44
CA ALA A 250 8.56 -8.10 9.82
C ALA A 250 9.94 -8.63 10.20
#